data_AF-A0A843E833-F1
#
_entry.id   AF-A0A843E833-F1
#
_cell.length_a   1.000
_cell.length_b   1.000
_cell.length_c   1.000
_cell.angle_alpha   90.00
_cell.angle_beta   90.00
_cell.angle_gamma   90.00
#
_symmetry.space_group_name_H-M   'P 1'
#
loop_
_entity.id
_entity.type
_entity.pdbx_description
1 polymer ?
#
loop_
_entity_poly.entity_id
_entity_poly.type
_entity_poly.pdbx_seq_one_letter_code
_entity_poly.pdbx_strand_id
1 'polypeptide(L)'
;MSAMPNTMKIGMGVAFVGAIIAFASMAYAWDGTVECTPFVGINMVVSMVFFAVAGCFSSYSPVKGSTVVVLSALTVAFTVIAAIYGAMTPILAIILVILGILCVAIGSMGSTKNYVDTNRVI
;
A
#
# COMPACT_ATOMS: atom_id res chain seq x y z
N MET A 1 13.09 22.70 5.27
CA MET A 1 12.26 21.48 5.27
C MET A 1 11.64 21.35 6.65
N SER A 2 10.30 21.28 6.75
CA SER A 2 9.65 21.03 8.03
C SER A 2 9.94 19.61 8.50
N ALA A 3 10.00 19.38 9.81
CA ALA A 3 10.21 18.04 10.34
C ALA A 3 9.05 17.12 9.93
N MET A 4 9.37 15.91 9.45
CA MET A 4 8.36 14.95 9.03
C MET A 4 7.45 14.58 10.22
N PRO A 5 6.11 14.76 10.10
CA PRO A 5 5.18 14.44 11.16
C PRO A 5 5.16 12.93 11.40
N ASN A 6 4.91 12.52 12.65
CA ASN A 6 4.87 11.11 13.02
C ASN A 6 3.80 10.32 12.24
N THR A 7 2.72 10.97 11.81
CA THR A 7 1.68 10.36 10.96
C THR A 7 2.25 9.86 9.63
N MET A 8 3.15 10.61 8.98
CA MET A 8 3.83 10.19 7.75
C MET A 8 4.74 8.98 8.00
N LYS A 9 5.52 9.00 9.08
CA LYS A 9 6.41 7.88 9.46
C LYS A 9 5.63 6.59 9.73
N ILE A 10 4.52 6.70 10.45
CA ILE A 10 3.63 5.57 10.74
C ILE A 10 2.99 5.07 9.43
N GLY A 11 2.46 5.96 8.60
CA GLY A 11 1.87 5.61 7.31
C GLY A 11 2.85 4.88 6.39
N MET A 12 4.09 5.37 6.31
CA MET A 12 5.18 4.74 5.58
C MET A 12 5.48 3.34 6.13
N GLY A 13 5.62 3.19 7.45
CA GLY A 13 5.89 1.89 8.08
C GLY A 13 4.77 0.88 7.85
N VAL A 14 3.51 1.28 8.04
CA VAL A 14 2.32 0.45 7.79
C VAL A 14 2.28 -0.02 6.34
N ALA A 15 2.48 0.91 5.40
CA ALA A 15 2.47 0.59 3.97
C ALA A 15 3.62 -0.36 3.59
N PHE A 16 4.80 -0.17 4.17
CA PHE A 16 5.96 -1.02 3.90
C PHE A 16 5.77 -2.45 4.44
N VAL A 17 5.20 -2.60 5.64
CA VAL A 17 4.84 -3.91 6.19
C VAL A 17 3.80 -4.60 5.30
N GLY A 18 2.77 -3.87 4.85
CA GLY A 18 1.79 -4.39 3.90
C GLY A 18 2.43 -4.86 2.59
N ALA A 19 3.39 -4.09 2.07
CA ALA A 19 4.11 -4.42 0.84
C ALA A 19 4.89 -5.74 0.97
N ILE A 20 5.60 -5.93 2.08
CA ILE A 20 6.38 -7.14 2.37
C ILE A 20 5.46 -8.36 2.50
N ILE A 21 4.35 -8.23 3.23
CA ILE A 21 3.41 -9.34 3.41
C ILE A 21 2.80 -9.75 2.07
N ALA A 22 2.36 -8.79 1.25
CA ALA A 22 1.85 -9.06 -0.09
C ALA A 22 2.91 -9.69 -1.01
N PHE A 23 4.17 -9.24 -0.90
CA PHE A 23 5.29 -9.83 -1.63
C PHE A 23 5.57 -11.29 -1.21
N ALA A 24 5.48 -11.58 0.09
CA ALA A 24 5.61 -12.95 0.58
C ALA A 24 4.46 -13.84 0.08
N SER A 25 3.23 -13.30 0.03
CA SER A 25 2.07 -13.99 -0.56
C SER A 25 2.27 -14.27 -2.05
N MET A 26 2.87 -13.34 -2.79
CA MET A 26 3.25 -13.55 -4.19
C MET A 26 4.22 -14.73 -4.34
N ALA A 27 5.27 -14.77 -3.51
CA ALA A 27 6.24 -15.86 -3.53
C ALA A 27 5.60 -17.21 -3.17
N TYR A 28 4.64 -17.22 -2.23
CA TYR A 28 3.91 -18.43 -1.85
C TYR A 28 2.94 -18.92 -2.93
N ALA A 29 2.38 -18.01 -3.73
CA ALA A 29 1.49 -18.34 -4.84
C ALA A 29 2.21 -18.98 -6.04
N TRP A 30 3.55 -19.01 -6.04
CA TRP A 30 4.34 -19.63 -7.09
C TRP A 30 4.45 -21.15 -6.87
N ASP A 31 3.76 -21.94 -7.69
CA ASP A 31 3.81 -23.41 -7.64
C ASP A 31 4.70 -24.06 -8.72
N GLY A 32 5.31 -23.24 -9.57
CA GLY A 32 6.19 -23.69 -10.66
C GLY A 32 5.45 -24.01 -11.96
N THR A 33 4.13 -23.83 -12.02
CA THR A 33 3.33 -24.00 -13.23
C THR A 33 3.05 -22.65 -13.91
N VAL A 34 2.61 -22.69 -15.17
CA VAL A 34 2.17 -21.46 -15.87
C VAL A 34 0.81 -20.98 -15.34
N GLU A 35 0.02 -21.87 -14.78
CA GLU A 35 -1.35 -21.59 -14.30
C GLU A 35 -1.35 -20.70 -13.05
N CYS A 36 -0.27 -20.67 -12.27
CA CYS A 36 -0.16 -19.78 -11.11
C CYS A 36 0.15 -18.32 -11.48
N THR A 37 0.51 -18.04 -12.74
CA THR A 37 0.91 -16.69 -13.21
C THR A 37 -0.10 -15.59 -12.85
N PRO A 38 -1.43 -15.78 -13.01
CA PRO A 38 -2.40 -14.75 -12.63
C PRO A 38 -2.41 -14.46 -11.13
N PHE A 39 -2.26 -15.47 -10.28
CA PHE A 39 -2.25 -15.30 -8.82
C PHE A 39 -0.98 -14.60 -8.34
N VAL A 40 0.17 -14.97 -8.90
CA VAL A 40 1.44 -14.27 -8.69
C VAL A 40 1.31 -12.81 -9.14
N GLY A 41 0.78 -12.56 -10.33
CA GLY A 41 0.59 -11.21 -10.86
C GLY A 41 -0.31 -10.34 -9.99
N ILE A 42 -1.42 -10.87 -9.49
CA ILE A 42 -2.33 -10.13 -8.60
C ILE A 42 -1.64 -9.76 -7.29
N ASN A 43 -0.93 -10.70 -6.64
CA ASN A 43 -0.18 -10.41 -5.42
C ASN A 43 0.97 -9.42 -5.66
N MET A 44 1.61 -9.48 -6.82
CA MET A 44 2.62 -8.50 -7.24
C MET A 44 2.02 -7.10 -7.31
N VAL A 45 0.85 -6.94 -7.94
CA VAL A 45 0.16 -5.64 -8.02
C VAL A 45 -0.16 -5.12 -6.62
N VAL A 46 -0.70 -5.94 -5.72
CA VAL A 46 -0.98 -5.54 -4.34
C VAL A 46 0.29 -5.03 -3.65
N SER A 47 1.40 -5.77 -3.76
CA SER A 47 2.69 -5.39 -3.18
C SER A 47 3.22 -4.07 -3.76
N MET A 48 3.18 -3.92 -5.09
CA MET A 48 3.65 -2.71 -5.77
C MET A 48 2.85 -1.47 -5.36
N VAL A 49 1.53 -1.57 -5.23
CA VAL A 49 0.71 -0.43 -4.82
C VAL A 49 0.98 -0.09 -3.34
N PHE A 50 1.21 -1.07 -2.47
CA PHE A 50 1.65 -0.80 -1.09
C PHE A 50 3.03 -0.11 -1.04
N PHE A 51 4.00 -0.54 -1.85
CA PHE A 51 5.28 0.16 -1.96
C PHE A 51 5.13 1.58 -2.50
N ALA A 52 4.24 1.80 -3.48
CA ALA A 52 3.94 3.13 -4.00
C ALA A 52 3.34 4.04 -2.91
N VAL A 53 2.41 3.52 -2.11
CA VAL A 53 1.84 4.23 -0.96
C VAL A 53 2.93 4.56 0.08
N ALA A 54 3.84 3.63 0.38
CA ALA A 54 4.96 3.89 1.27
C ALA A 54 5.86 5.02 0.74
N GLY A 55 6.15 5.03 -0.57
CA GLY A 55 6.89 6.11 -1.23
C GLY A 55 6.17 7.45 -1.17
N CYS A 56 4.83 7.46 -1.22
CA CYS A 56 4.03 8.67 -1.08
C CYS A 56 4.11 9.28 0.34
N PHE A 57 4.33 8.46 1.37
CA PHE A 57 4.57 8.88 2.75
C PHE A 57 6.03 9.26 3.04
N SER A 58 6.92 9.24 2.04
CA SER A 58 8.33 9.62 2.22
C SER A 58 8.53 11.14 2.29
N SER A 59 9.74 11.57 2.66
CA SER A 59 10.09 12.99 2.78
C SER A 59 10.03 13.78 1.48
N TYR A 60 10.14 13.09 0.33
CA TYR A 60 10.22 13.68 -0.99
C TYR A 60 9.09 13.17 -1.88
N SER A 61 7.85 13.47 -1.48
CA SER A 61 6.68 13.01 -2.21
C SER A 61 6.42 13.93 -3.41
N PRO A 62 6.47 13.46 -4.67
CA PRO A 62 6.14 14.27 -5.85
C PRO A 62 4.62 14.39 -6.06
N VAL A 63 3.81 13.78 -5.19
CA VAL A 63 2.35 13.66 -5.35
C VAL A 63 1.60 14.62 -4.43
N LYS A 64 0.32 14.86 -4.75
CA LYS A 64 -0.59 15.64 -3.89
C LYS A 64 -1.09 14.78 -2.73
N GLY A 65 -1.49 15.40 -1.62
CA GLY A 65 -2.10 14.69 -0.49
C GLY A 65 -3.33 13.85 -0.87
N SER A 66 -4.12 14.30 -1.85
CA SER A 66 -5.25 13.53 -2.39
C SER A 66 -4.83 12.24 -3.11
N THR A 67 -3.68 12.26 -3.79
CA THR A 67 -3.14 11.08 -4.47
C THR A 67 -2.76 9.99 -3.47
N VAL A 68 -2.25 10.36 -2.29
CA VAL A 68 -1.91 9.41 -1.21
C VAL A 68 -3.16 8.63 -0.77
N VAL A 69 -4.29 9.32 -0.61
CA VAL A 69 -5.57 8.71 -0.23
C VAL A 69 -6.07 7.76 -1.32
N VAL A 70 -6.02 8.20 -2.59
CA VAL A 70 -6.48 7.38 -3.72
C VAL A 70 -5.63 6.12 -3.87
N LEU A 71 -4.30 6.23 -3.81
CA LEU A 71 -3.41 5.07 -3.87
C LEU A 71 -3.63 4.12 -2.69
N SER A 72 -3.88 4.66 -1.49
CA SER A 72 -4.21 3.84 -0.32
C SER A 72 -5.59 3.16 -0.45
N ALA A 73 -6.55 3.77 -1.12
CA ALA A 73 -7.83 3.13 -1.41
C ALA A 73 -7.67 2.02 -2.46
N LEU A 74 -6.80 2.23 -3.44
CA LEU A 74 -6.46 1.22 -4.45
C LEU A 74 -5.77 0.00 -3.84
N THR A 75 -4.90 0.14 -2.82
CA THR A 75 -4.33 -1.04 -2.15
C THR A 75 -5.41 -1.91 -1.53
N VAL A 76 -6.42 -1.31 -0.88
CA VAL A 76 -7.57 -2.04 -0.33
C VAL A 76 -8.34 -2.73 -1.44
N ALA A 77 -8.67 -2.02 -2.53
CA ALA A 77 -9.42 -2.59 -3.66
C ALA A 77 -8.69 -3.79 -4.28
N PHE A 78 -7.39 -3.67 -4.58
CA PHE A 78 -6.61 -4.77 -5.16
C PHE A 78 -6.46 -5.94 -4.18
N THR A 79 -6.34 -5.68 -2.88
CA THR A 79 -6.29 -6.75 -1.87
C THR A 79 -7.62 -7.53 -1.81
N VAL A 80 -8.75 -6.82 -1.88
CA VAL A 80 -10.09 -7.46 -1.92
C VAL A 80 -10.25 -8.28 -3.19
N ILE A 81 -9.81 -7.76 -4.35
CA ILE A 81 -9.80 -8.52 -5.61
C ILE A 81 -8.95 -9.78 -5.45
N ALA A 82 -7.74 -9.67 -4.90
CA ALA A 82 -6.87 -10.83 -4.66
C ALA A 82 -7.51 -11.89 -3.77
N ALA A 83 -8.26 -11.46 -2.75
CA ALA A 83 -9.01 -12.37 -1.88
C ALA A 83 -10.15 -13.08 -2.61
N ILE A 84 -10.93 -12.37 -3.43
CA ILE A 84 -12.05 -12.94 -4.21
C ILE A 84 -11.56 -13.98 -5.21
N TYR A 85 -10.44 -13.70 -5.88
CA TYR A 85 -9.83 -14.63 -6.84
C TYR A 85 -9.03 -15.76 -6.18
N GLY A 86 -8.96 -15.81 -4.85
CA GLY A 86 -8.23 -16.86 -4.13
C GLY A 86 -6.70 -16.79 -4.30
N ALA A 87 -6.16 -15.64 -4.72
CA ALA A 87 -4.72 -15.47 -4.95
C ALA A 87 -3.91 -15.46 -3.65
N MET A 88 -4.54 -15.23 -2.50
CA MET A 88 -3.92 -15.21 -1.18
C MET A 88 -4.82 -15.88 -0.15
N THR A 89 -4.23 -16.33 0.96
CA THR A 89 -5.02 -16.92 2.04
C THR A 89 -5.96 -15.87 2.68
N PRO A 90 -7.17 -16.25 3.13
CA PRO A 90 -8.13 -15.30 3.70
C PRO A 90 -7.58 -14.52 4.90
N ILE A 91 -6.72 -15.15 5.71
CA ILE A 91 -6.10 -14.50 6.88
C ILE A 91 -5.17 -13.37 6.42
N LEU A 92 -4.32 -13.62 5.41
CA LEU A 92 -3.42 -12.59 4.87
C LEU A 92 -4.20 -11.46 4.20
N ALA A 93 -5.26 -11.78 3.47
CA ALA A 93 -6.15 -10.79 2.87
C ALA A 93 -6.74 -9.83 3.92
N ILE A 94 -7.26 -10.36 5.03
CA ILE A 94 -7.83 -9.54 6.11
C ILE A 94 -6.77 -8.61 6.70
N ILE A 95 -5.57 -9.11 6.97
CA ILE A 95 -4.47 -8.30 7.50
C ILE A 95 -4.12 -7.16 6.55
N LEU A 96 -3.94 -7.47 5.26
CA LEU A 96 -3.60 -6.48 4.24
C LEU A 96 -4.71 -5.44 4.05
N VAL A 97 -5.98 -5.83 4.10
CA VAL A 97 -7.11 -4.88 4.07
C VAL A 97 -7.06 -3.92 5.25
N ILE A 98 -6.80 -4.42 6.47
CA ILE A 98 -6.67 -3.57 7.68
C ILE A 98 -5.53 -2.57 7.50
N LEU A 99 -4.37 -3.02 7.03
CA LEU A 99 -3.21 -2.14 6.78
C LEU A 99 -3.53 -1.09 5.71
N GLY A 100 -4.23 -1.47 4.63
CA GLY A 100 -4.67 -0.53 3.60
C GLY A 100 -5.65 0.53 4.13
N ILE A 101 -6.62 0.13 4.97
CA ILE A 101 -7.56 1.06 5.63
C ILE A 101 -6.81 2.03 6.55
N LEU A 102 -5.81 1.54 7.31
CA LEU A 102 -4.96 2.41 8.12
C LEU A 102 -4.20 3.44 7.27
N CYS A 103 -3.65 3.02 6.11
CA CYS A 103 -3.03 3.95 5.17
C CYS A 103 -4.02 5.01 4.66
N VAL A 104 -5.27 4.63 4.34
CA VAL A 104 -6.32 5.58 3.95
C VAL A 104 -6.61 6.56 5.07
N ALA A 105 -6.78 6.07 6.31
CA ALA A 105 -7.04 6.90 7.47
C ALA A 105 -5.92 7.92 7.69
N ILE A 106 -4.66 7.48 7.68
CA ILE A 106 -3.48 8.32 7.86
C ILE A 106 -3.33 9.33 6.71
N GLY A 107 -3.55 8.90 5.47
CA GLY A 107 -3.54 9.75 4.28
C GLY A 107 -4.64 10.82 4.32
N SER A 108 -5.77 10.53 4.97
CA SER A 108 -6.90 11.45 5.06
C SER A 108 -6.70 12.59 6.07
N MET A 109 -5.76 12.44 7.02
CA MET A 109 -5.50 13.39 8.09
C MET A 109 -4.97 14.73 7.55
N GLY A 110 -5.45 15.83 8.12
CA GLY A 110 -5.04 17.19 7.73
C GLY A 110 -3.54 17.44 7.88
N SER A 111 -2.90 16.88 8.93
CA SER A 111 -1.45 16.96 9.15
C SER A 111 -0.64 16.33 8.01
N THR A 112 -1.09 15.18 7.51
CA THR A 112 -0.45 14.46 6.41
C THR A 112 -0.63 15.20 5.09
N LYS A 113 -1.86 15.61 4.75
CA LYS A 113 -2.14 16.33 3.49
C LYS A 113 -1.38 17.65 3.41
N ASN A 114 -1.45 18.46 4.47
CA ASN A 114 -0.76 19.75 4.51
C ASN A 114 0.76 19.58 4.39
N TYR A 115 1.33 18.55 5.02
CA TYR A 115 2.77 18.29 4.93
C TYR A 115 3.19 17.85 3.52
N VAL A 116 2.43 16.95 2.89
CA VAL A 116 2.70 16.47 1.52
C VAL A 116 2.58 17.61 0.52
N ASP A 117 1.51 18.41 0.59
CA ASP A 117 1.29 19.52 -0.34
C ASP A 117 2.34 20.64 -0.17
N THR A 118 2.82 20.87 1.06
CA THR A 118 3.85 21.90 1.35
C THR A 118 5.26 21.47 0.94
N ASN A 119 5.60 20.18 1.06
CA ASN A 119 6.94 19.66 0.75
C ASN A 119 7.00 18.94 -0.61
N ARG A 120 6.02 19.17 -1.48
CA ARG A 120 5.97 18.55 -2.79
C ARG A 120 7.17 19.00 -3.63
N VAL A 121 7.92 18.04 -4.16
CA VAL A 121 8.97 18.32 -5.14
C VAL A 121 8.30 18.50 -6.50
N ILE A 122 8.35 19.71 -7.05
CA ILE A 122 7.81 20.08 -8.37
C ILE A 122 8.97 20.23 -9.35
#